data_AF-W5MRV7-F1
#
_entry.id   AF-W5MRV7-F1
#
_cell.length_a   1.000
_cell.length_b   1.000
_cell.length_c   1.000
_cell.angle_alpha   90.00
_cell.angle_beta   90.00
_cell.angle_gamma   90.00
#
_symmetry.space_group_name_H-M   'P 1'
#
loop_
_entity.id
_entity.type
_entity.pdbx_description
1 polymer ?
#
loop_
_entity_poly.entity_id
_entity_poly.type
_entity_poly.pdbx_seq_one_letter_code
_entity_poly.pdbx_strand_id
1 'polypeptide(L)'
;MFVDKLYQTGTGKKEGWPNSLQTKEETAKFLTMIMFTCSAQHASVNNGQYDSYAWMPNGPTTMRQPPPKLKKDVTEEYIMNTLPDINVTLESMSVARFLSQTSPDTVSMQTHICTAWKIHGNLNSFI
;
A
#
# COMPACT_ATOMS: atom_id res chain seq x y z
N MET A 1 -5.10 16.11 20.61
CA MET A 1 -4.16 15.15 21.25
C MET A 1 -3.62 14.09 20.27
N PHE A 2 -4.45 13.36 19.52
CA PHE A 2 -3.97 12.35 18.55
C PHE A 2 -3.45 12.96 17.23
N VAL A 3 -4.27 13.79 16.57
CA VAL A 3 -3.89 14.43 15.29
C VAL A 3 -2.70 15.37 15.47
N ASP A 4 -2.65 16.11 16.57
CA ASP A 4 -1.49 16.96 16.91
C ASP A 4 -0.20 16.13 17.00
N LYS A 5 -0.26 14.94 17.59
CA LYS A 5 0.92 14.05 17.69
C LYS A 5 1.34 13.55 16.32
N LEU A 6 0.40 13.14 15.48
CA LEU A 6 0.69 12.75 14.09
C LEU A 6 1.29 13.90 13.27
N TYR A 7 0.78 15.12 13.47
CA TYR A 7 1.27 16.33 12.82
C TYR A 7 2.70 16.69 13.26
N GLN A 8 3.03 16.49 14.54
CA GLN A 8 4.34 16.83 15.10
C GLN A 8 5.41 15.76 14.85
N THR A 9 5.07 14.46 14.99
CA THR A 9 6.07 13.37 15.00
C THR A 9 5.91 12.35 13.88
N GLY A 10 4.78 12.33 13.18
CA GLY A 10 4.46 11.33 12.16
C GLY A 10 4.77 11.81 10.75
N THR A 11 3.83 12.56 10.17
CA THR A 11 3.88 12.99 8.76
C THR A 11 4.68 14.28 8.54
N GLY A 12 5.00 14.98 9.62
CA GLY A 12 5.50 16.36 9.59
C GLY A 12 4.43 17.36 9.13
N LYS A 13 4.82 18.64 9.01
CA LYS A 13 3.98 19.74 8.49
C LYS A 13 3.82 19.65 6.97
N LYS A 14 3.29 18.54 6.48
CA LYS A 14 3.07 18.31 5.04
C LYS A 14 1.77 18.99 4.60
N GLU A 15 1.81 19.59 3.42
CA GLU A 15 0.64 20.21 2.81
C GLU A 15 -0.52 19.20 2.68
N GLY A 16 -1.72 19.61 3.07
CA GLY A 16 -2.92 18.76 3.08
C GLY A 16 -3.14 17.93 4.36
N TRP A 17 -2.23 17.97 5.34
CA TRP A 17 -2.44 17.31 6.63
C TRP A 17 -3.14 18.22 7.64
N PRO A 18 -4.23 17.78 8.30
CA PRO A 18 -4.92 18.60 9.29
C PRO A 18 -4.07 18.74 10.56
N ASN A 19 -3.89 19.97 11.03
CA ASN A 19 -3.28 20.23 12.34
C ASN A 19 -4.26 19.96 13.49
N SER A 20 -5.56 20.10 13.24
CA SER A 20 -6.64 19.84 14.18
C SER A 20 -7.90 19.43 13.41
N LEU A 21 -8.85 18.78 14.08
CA LEU A 21 -10.15 18.42 13.54
C LEU A 21 -11.21 19.09 14.41
N GLN A 22 -11.97 20.01 13.84
CA GLN A 22 -12.93 20.85 14.56
C GLN A 22 -14.36 20.36 14.37
N THR A 23 -14.65 19.70 13.25
CA THR A 23 -16.01 19.23 12.91
C THR A 23 -16.13 17.70 12.94
N LYS A 24 -17.37 17.21 13.06
CA LYS A 24 -17.67 15.77 12.97
C LYS A 24 -17.35 15.25 11.58
N GLU A 25 -17.61 16.06 10.56
CA GLU A 25 -17.39 15.77 9.15
C GLU A 25 -15.90 15.63 8.84
N GLU A 26 -15.06 16.54 9.35
CA GLU A 26 -13.60 16.44 9.27
C GLU A 26 -13.09 15.17 9.94
N THR A 27 -13.62 14.86 11.12
CA THR A 27 -13.25 13.65 11.86
C THR A 27 -13.64 12.38 11.13
N ALA A 28 -14.87 12.31 10.61
CA ALA A 28 -15.35 11.18 9.83
C ALA A 28 -14.52 10.98 8.56
N LYS A 29 -14.20 12.07 7.84
CA LYS A 29 -13.34 12.02 6.66
C LYS A 29 -11.94 11.50 7.00
N PHE A 30 -11.33 12.03 8.06
CA PHE A 30 -10.00 11.63 8.50
C PHE A 30 -9.93 10.15 8.89
N LEU A 31 -10.88 9.67 9.70
CA LEU A 31 -10.97 8.26 10.07
C LEU A 31 -11.21 7.35 8.86
N THR A 32 -12.08 7.78 7.93
CA THR A 32 -12.34 7.04 6.69
C THR A 32 -11.06 6.86 5.88
N MET A 33 -10.26 7.92 5.72
CA MET A 33 -8.98 7.84 5.02
C MET A 33 -8.03 6.83 5.69
N ILE A 34 -7.91 6.86 7.01
CA ILE A 34 -7.05 5.91 7.75
C ILE A 34 -7.54 4.47 7.56
N MET A 35 -8.83 4.22 7.83
CA MET A 35 -9.41 2.87 7.73
C MET A 35 -9.26 2.32 6.31
N PHE A 36 -9.56 3.13 5.28
CA PHE A 36 -9.42 2.74 3.88
C PHE A 36 -7.95 2.46 3.51
N THR A 37 -7.02 3.34 3.93
CA THR A 37 -5.60 3.21 3.61
C THR A 37 -5.00 1.94 4.20
N CYS A 38 -5.30 1.65 5.48
CA CYS A 38 -4.78 0.47 6.18
C CYS A 38 -5.44 -0.86 5.76
N SER A 39 -6.49 -0.82 4.93
CA SER A 39 -7.22 -2.02 4.49
C SER A 39 -7.26 -2.12 2.97
N ALA A 40 -8.31 -1.59 2.35
CA ALA A 40 -8.59 -1.73 0.92
C ALA A 40 -7.44 -1.20 0.05
N GLN A 41 -6.88 -0.04 0.37
CA GLN A 41 -5.76 0.52 -0.41
C GLN A 41 -4.49 -0.31 -0.25
N HIS A 42 -4.14 -0.74 0.97
CA HIS A 42 -2.98 -1.59 1.18
C HIS A 42 -3.14 -2.90 0.40
N ALA A 43 -4.29 -3.57 0.53
CA ALA A 43 -4.56 -4.83 -0.16
C ALA A 43 -4.49 -4.68 -1.70
N SER A 44 -5.02 -3.59 -2.25
CA SER A 44 -5.09 -3.38 -3.71
C SER A 44 -3.71 -3.22 -4.36
N VAL A 45 -2.73 -2.66 -3.64
CA VAL A 45 -1.36 -2.47 -4.15
C VAL A 45 -0.37 -3.53 -3.68
N ASN A 46 -0.79 -4.41 -2.76
CA ASN A 46 0.09 -5.40 -2.14
C ASN A 46 -0.23 -6.84 -2.55
N ASN A 47 -1.49 -7.26 -2.44
CA ASN A 47 -1.84 -8.69 -2.57
C ASN A 47 -1.64 -9.23 -4.00
N GLY A 48 -1.71 -8.36 -5.01
CA GLY A 48 -1.48 -8.72 -6.41
C GLY A 48 -0.03 -8.53 -6.89
N GLN A 49 0.93 -8.22 -6.00
CA GLN A 49 2.31 -7.99 -6.41
C GLN A 49 2.90 -9.24 -7.06
N TYR A 50 2.70 -10.42 -6.48
CA TYR A 50 3.27 -11.64 -7.06
C TYR A 50 2.71 -11.93 -8.45
N ASP A 51 1.41 -11.78 -8.66
CA ASP A 51 0.80 -12.01 -9.98
C ASP A 51 1.35 -11.04 -11.04
N SER A 52 1.74 -9.82 -10.63
CA SER A 52 2.30 -8.80 -11.52
C SER A 52 3.80 -8.99 -11.78
N TYR A 53 4.56 -9.39 -10.75
CA TYR A 53 6.02 -9.41 -10.78
C TYR A 53 6.62 -10.82 -10.94
N ALA A 54 5.82 -11.89 -10.87
CA ALA A 54 6.29 -13.25 -11.10
C ALA A 54 6.78 -13.48 -12.53
N TRP A 55 6.28 -12.70 -13.49
CA TRP A 55 6.80 -12.62 -14.85
C TRP A 55 7.66 -11.37 -15.01
N MET A 56 8.97 -11.50 -14.80
CA MET A 56 9.92 -10.37 -14.76
C MET A 56 9.79 -9.38 -15.94
N PRO A 57 9.64 -9.81 -17.21
CA PRO A 57 9.48 -8.87 -18.32
C PRO A 57 8.24 -7.95 -18.22
N ASN A 58 7.21 -8.34 -17.45
CA ASN A 58 6.04 -7.50 -17.19
C ASN A 58 6.33 -6.36 -16.21
N GLY A 59 7.30 -6.55 -15.30
CA GLY A 59 7.62 -5.59 -14.25
C GLY A 59 9.06 -5.73 -13.75
N PRO A 60 10.08 -5.38 -14.55
CA PRO A 60 11.46 -5.44 -14.09
C PRO A 60 11.68 -4.44 -12.95
N THR A 61 12.28 -4.90 -11.86
CA THR A 61 12.56 -4.05 -10.68
C THR A 61 13.79 -3.16 -10.86
N THR A 62 14.68 -3.52 -11.78
CA THR A 62 15.87 -2.75 -12.13
C THR A 62 16.17 -2.84 -13.63
N MET A 63 17.00 -1.92 -14.12
CA MET A 63 17.47 -1.90 -15.51
C MET A 63 19.00 -1.67 -15.49
N ARG A 64 19.75 -2.47 -16.24
CA ARG A 64 21.23 -2.49 -16.22
C ARG A 64 21.89 -1.54 -17.24
N GLN A 65 21.13 -1.06 -18.22
CA GLN A 65 21.60 -0.12 -19.25
C GLN A 65 20.86 1.21 -19.16
N PRO A 66 21.47 2.33 -19.58
CA PRO A 66 20.77 3.59 -19.71
C PRO A 66 19.68 3.51 -20.79
N PRO A 67 18.64 4.36 -20.74
CA PRO A 67 17.63 4.42 -21.79
C PRO A 67 18.25 4.62 -23.19
N PRO A 68 17.73 3.94 -24.22
CA PRO A 68 18.26 4.04 -25.58
C PRO A 68 18.10 5.46 -26.13
N LYS A 69 19.12 5.96 -26.82
CA LYS A 69 19.10 7.32 -27.40
C LYS A 69 18.39 7.36 -28.76
N LEU A 70 18.47 6.28 -29.53
CA LEU A 70 17.84 6.16 -30.84
C LEU A 70 17.02 4.87 -30.91
N LYS A 71 15.87 4.92 -31.58
CA LYS A 71 14.97 3.75 -31.72
C LYS A 71 15.64 2.55 -32.41
N LYS A 72 16.55 2.81 -33.34
CA LYS A 72 17.27 1.78 -34.11
C LYS A 72 18.27 0.96 -33.28
N ASP A 73 18.64 1.45 -32.09
CA ASP A 73 19.65 0.81 -31.25
C ASP A 73 19.04 -0.29 -30.36
N VAL A 74 17.71 -0.44 -30.35
CA VAL A 74 16.99 -1.44 -29.54
C VAL A 74 16.89 -2.74 -30.33
N THR A 75 17.75 -3.69 -30.00
CA THR A 75 17.71 -5.09 -30.47
C THR A 75 17.23 -6.01 -29.34
N GLU A 76 16.90 -7.27 -29.65
CA GLU A 76 16.59 -8.28 -28.64
C GLU A 76 17.74 -8.45 -27.64
N GLU A 77 18.98 -8.51 -28.14
CA GLU A 77 20.18 -8.57 -27.31
C GLU A 77 20.30 -7.36 -26.38
N TYR A 78 20.03 -6.15 -26.88
CA TYR A 78 20.02 -4.94 -26.05
C TYR A 78 18.96 -5.03 -24.95
N ILE A 79 17.76 -5.54 -25.25
CA ILE A 79 16.70 -5.75 -24.25
C ILE A 79 17.17 -6.74 -23.17
N MET A 80 17.70 -7.89 -23.56
CA MET A 80 18.18 -8.92 -22.62
C MET A 80 19.34 -8.44 -21.75
N ASN A 81 20.23 -7.61 -22.32
CA ASN A 81 21.32 -6.96 -21.58
C ASN A 81 20.83 -5.82 -20.67
N THR A 82 19.65 -5.25 -20.94
CA THR A 82 19.04 -4.18 -20.14
C THR A 82 18.22 -4.74 -18.97
N LEU A 83 17.49 -5.83 -19.17
CA LEU A 83 16.70 -6.50 -18.13
C LEU A 83 17.57 -6.98 -16.96
N PRO A 84 17.00 -7.15 -15.75
CA PRO A 84 17.73 -7.66 -14.60
C PRO A 84 18.29 -9.06 -14.86
N ASP A 85 19.39 -9.39 -14.19
CA ASP A 85 19.90 -10.75 -14.20
C ASP A 85 19.02 -11.71 -13.38
N ILE A 86 19.36 -13.00 -13.42
CA ILE A 86 18.58 -14.05 -12.77
C ILE A 86 18.55 -13.86 -11.25
N ASN A 87 19.64 -13.41 -10.62
CA ASN A 87 19.69 -13.27 -9.17
C ASN A 87 18.75 -12.16 -8.71
N VAL A 88 18.83 -10.97 -9.33
CA VAL A 88 17.95 -9.85 -9.02
C VAL A 88 16.49 -10.19 -9.33
N THR A 89 16.25 -10.94 -10.40
CA THR A 89 14.91 -11.44 -10.76
C THR A 89 14.36 -12.35 -9.66
N LEU A 90 15.12 -13.34 -9.20
CA LEU A 90 14.68 -14.27 -8.16
C LEU A 90 14.48 -13.58 -6.81
N GLU A 91 15.35 -12.65 -6.44
CA GLU A 91 15.20 -11.86 -5.21
C GLU A 91 13.91 -11.04 -5.24
N SER A 92 13.66 -10.30 -6.33
CA SER A 92 12.43 -9.50 -6.46
C SER A 92 11.17 -10.34 -6.50
N MET A 93 11.16 -11.47 -7.21
CA MET A 93 10.03 -12.41 -7.19
C MET A 93 9.78 -12.98 -5.79
N SER A 94 10.84 -13.27 -5.03
CA SER A 94 10.74 -13.77 -3.66
C SER A 94 10.14 -12.71 -2.72
N VAL A 95 10.57 -11.45 -2.85
CA VAL A 95 10.00 -10.32 -2.11
C VAL A 95 8.52 -10.15 -2.47
N ALA A 96 8.17 -10.10 -3.76
CA ALA A 96 6.79 -9.95 -4.19
C ALA A 96 5.91 -11.11 -3.68
N ARG A 97 6.43 -12.34 -3.69
CA ARG A 97 5.74 -13.51 -3.15
C ARG A 97 5.52 -13.41 -1.65
N PHE A 98 6.54 -12.99 -0.91
CA PHE A 98 6.47 -12.84 0.54
C PHE A 98 5.47 -11.76 0.94
N LEU A 99 5.53 -10.58 0.30
CA LEU A 99 4.63 -9.46 0.60
C LEU A 99 3.17 -9.74 0.22
N SER A 100 2.92 -10.53 -0.83
CA SER A 100 1.56 -10.84 -1.29
C SER A 100 0.81 -11.88 -0.44
N GLN A 101 1.51 -12.57 0.48
CA GLN A 101 0.90 -13.63 1.28
C GLN A 101 0.10 -13.07 2.45
N THR A 102 -1.09 -13.64 2.66
CA THR A 102 -1.88 -13.43 3.88
C THR A 102 -1.47 -14.41 4.96
N SER A 103 -1.41 -13.95 6.20
CA SER A 103 -1.15 -14.83 7.34
C SER A 103 -2.37 -15.74 7.64
N PRO A 104 -2.17 -16.91 8.26
CA PRO A 104 -3.28 -17.82 8.61
C PRO A 104 -4.31 -17.20 9.57
N ASP A 105 -3.89 -16.24 10.39
CA ASP A 105 -4.69 -15.49 11.34
C ASP A 105 -5.26 -14.18 10.77
N THR A 106 -5.17 -13.97 9.44
CA THR A 106 -5.74 -12.80 8.77
C THR A 106 -7.25 -12.74 8.98
N VAL A 107 -7.74 -11.57 9.38
CA VAL A 107 -9.16 -11.28 9.57
C VAL A 107 -9.65 -10.42 8.40
N SER A 108 -10.71 -10.85 7.72
CA SER A 108 -11.31 -10.11 6.61
C SER A 108 -11.88 -8.76 7.05
N MET A 109 -12.00 -7.83 6.10
CA MET A 109 -12.65 -6.55 6.34
C MET A 109 -14.09 -6.77 6.86
N GLN A 110 -14.55 -5.89 7.75
CA GLN A 110 -15.84 -5.98 8.46
C GLN A 110 -15.97 -7.13 9.48
N THR A 111 -14.94 -7.93 9.73
CA THR A 111 -14.96 -8.96 10.77
C THR A 111 -14.40 -8.41 12.10
N HIS A 112 -15.22 -8.42 13.16
CA HIS A 112 -14.90 -7.82 14.46
C HIS A 112 -14.85 -8.89 15.58
N ILE A 113 -13.76 -9.67 15.63
CA ILE A 113 -13.65 -10.81 16.58
C ILE A 113 -13.11 -10.38 17.96
N CYS A 114 -12.31 -9.31 18.04
CA CYS A 114 -11.67 -8.82 19.29
C CYS A 114 -11.85 -7.32 19.51
N THR A 115 -13.01 -6.76 19.19
CA THR A 115 -13.27 -5.34 19.46
C THR A 115 -13.89 -5.15 20.84
N ALA A 116 -13.35 -4.24 21.65
CA ALA A 116 -13.84 -3.92 23.00
C ALA A 116 -15.14 -3.08 23.01
N TRP A 117 -15.90 -3.06 21.91
CA TRP A 117 -17.13 -2.27 21.82
C TRP A 117 -18.18 -2.81 22.81
N LYS A 118 -18.42 -2.05 23.88
CA LYS A 118 -19.65 -2.15 24.68
C LYS A 118 -20.42 -0.85 24.50
N ILE A 119 -21.57 -0.92 23.84
CA ILE A 119 -22.46 0.23 23.74
C ILE A 119 -23.19 0.36 25.08
N HIS A 120 -22.79 1.32 25.90
CA HIS A 120 -23.56 1.74 27.07
C HIS A 120 -24.46 2.91 26.67
N GLY A 121 -25.70 2.63 26.25
CA GLY A 121 -26.68 3.65 25.86
C GLY A 121 -27.92 3.06 25.17
N ASN A 122 -29.09 3.64 25.44
CA ASN A 122 -30.38 3.21 24.88
C ASN A 122 -30.46 3.59 23.39
N LEU A 123 -30.74 2.61 22.53
CA LEU A 123 -30.82 2.78 21.05
C LEU A 123 -31.98 3.68 20.59
N ASN A 124 -32.89 4.07 21.49
CA ASN A 124 -34.10 4.81 21.17
C ASN A 124 -33.93 6.34 21.04
N SER A 125 -32.71 6.90 21.09
CA SER A 125 -32.49 8.34 20.91
C SER A 125 -32.03 8.75 19.50
N PHE A 126 -32.05 7.82 18.54
CA PHE A 126 -31.62 8.06 17.15
C PHE A 126 -32.69 7.72 16.10
N ILE A 127 -33.96 7.63 16.52
CA ILE A 127 -35.14 7.65 15.64
C ILE A 127 -36.05 8.78 16.09
#